data_AF-A0A5J4QSC0-F1
#
_entry.id   AF-A0A5J4QSC0-F1
#
_cell.length_a   1.000
_cell.length_b   1.000
_cell.length_c   1.000
_cell.angle_alpha   90.00
_cell.angle_beta   90.00
_cell.angle_gamma   90.00
#
_symmetry.space_group_name_H-M   'P 1'
#
loop_
_entity.id
_entity.type
_entity.pdbx_description
1 polymer ?
#
loop_
_entity_poly.entity_id
_entity_poly.type
_entity_poly.pdbx_seq_one_letter_code
_entity_poly.pdbx_strand_id
1 'polypeptide(L)' 'MVLETDAPYLAPVPHRGRRNETAYLKDILMRIAEIRQIPPEEIARITSENTLGIFGIA' A
#
# COMPACT_ATOMS: atom_id res chain seq x y z
N MET A 1 -4.93 -9.87 -1.09
CA MET A 1 -4.18 -8.72 -1.64
C MET A 1 -3.41 -8.07 -0.50
N VAL A 2 -2.14 -7.75 -0.71
CA VAL A 2 -1.28 -7.01 0.25
C VAL A 2 -0.77 -5.74 -0.44
N LEU A 3 -0.32 -4.77 0.34
CA LEU A 3 0.30 -3.53 -0.17
C LEU A 3 1.77 -3.50 0.25
N GLU A 4 2.63 -3.07 -0.66
CA GLU A 4 4.05 -2.87 -0.40
C GLU A 4 4.56 -1.65 -1.17
N THR A 5 5.72 -1.14 -0.77
CA THR A 5 6.40 -0.05 -1.49
C THR A 5 7.53 -0.54 -2.38
N ASP A 6 8.19 -1.65 -2.02
CA ASP A 6 9.49 -2.05 -2.56
C ASP A 6 10.62 -1.02 -2.30
N ALA A 7 10.49 -0.24 -1.22
CA ALA A 7 11.53 0.72 -0.84
C ALA A 7 12.89 0.02 -0.60
N PRO A 8 14.00 0.58 -1.13
CA PRO A 8 14.16 1.95 -1.64
C PRO A 8 13.83 2.18 -3.12
N TYR A 9 13.29 1.19 -3.83
CA TYR A 9 13.00 1.22 -5.26
C TYR A 9 11.54 1.55 -5.58
N LEU A 10 11.22 1.83 -6.85
CA LEU A 10 9.85 1.96 -7.35
C LEU A 10 8.95 3.01 -6.67
N ALA A 11 9.48 4.21 -6.42
CA ALA A 11 8.68 5.29 -5.82
C ALA A 11 7.38 5.57 -6.61
N PRO A 12 6.21 5.59 -5.94
CA PRO A 12 4.93 5.85 -6.60
C PRO A 12 4.84 7.31 -7.06
N VAL A 13 3.85 7.63 -7.91
CA VAL A 13 3.54 9.03 -8.25
C VAL A 13 2.94 9.72 -7.01
N PRO A 14 3.34 10.96 -6.67
CA PRO A 14 4.18 11.91 -7.43
C PRO A 14 5.69 11.84 -7.16
N HIS A 15 6.16 10.86 -6.39
CA HIS A 15 7.57 10.71 -5.96
C HIS A 15 8.47 9.98 -6.98
N ARG A 16 7.92 9.59 -8.14
CA ARG A 16 8.64 8.83 -9.18
C ARG A 16 9.97 9.51 -9.56
N GLY A 17 11.02 8.71 -9.67
CA GLY A 17 12.39 9.17 -9.97
C GLY A 17 13.19 9.59 -8.72
N ARG A 18 12.59 9.57 -7.52
CA ARG A 18 13.27 9.71 -6.23
C ARG A 18 13.39 8.35 -5.54
N ARG A 19 14.18 8.29 -4.47
CA ARG A 19 14.22 7.12 -3.57
C ARG A 19 12.83 6.89 -2.99
N ASN A 20 12.39 5.64 -2.96
CA ASN A 20 11.13 5.27 -2.34
C ASN A 20 11.28 5.14 -0.82
N GLU A 21 10.18 5.37 -0.11
CA GLU A 21 10.11 5.33 1.34
C GLU A 21 8.85 4.60 1.78
N THR A 22 8.91 3.90 2.92
CA THR A 22 7.75 3.19 3.49
C THR A 22 6.55 4.10 3.71
N ALA A 23 6.78 5.40 3.97
CA ALA A 23 5.73 6.41 4.13
C ALA A 23 4.84 6.57 2.88
N TYR A 24 5.37 6.28 1.68
CA TYR A 24 4.61 6.39 0.42
C TYR A 24 3.63 5.24 0.20
N LEU A 25 3.56 4.25 1.13
CA LEU A 25 2.51 3.23 1.10
C LEU A 25 1.11 3.83 1.11
N LYS A 26 0.94 5.02 1.72
CA LYS A 26 -0.33 5.77 1.71
C LYS A 26 -0.74 6.15 0.29
N ASP A 27 0.19 6.56 -0.57
CA ASP A 27 -0.13 6.94 -1.96
C ASP A 27 -0.59 5.72 -2.77
N ILE A 28 0.02 4.56 -2.51
CA ILE A 28 -0.37 3.28 -3.12
C ILE A 28 -1.78 2.87 -2.64
N LEU A 29 -2.05 2.97 -1.33
CA LEU A 29 -3.36 2.73 -0.75
C LEU A 29 -4.44 3.58 -1.42
N MET A 30 -4.22 4.90 -1.50
CA MET A 30 -5.16 5.85 -2.11
C MET A 30 -5.42 5.50 -3.58
N ARG A 31 -4.37 5.15 -4.33
CA ARG A 31 -4.51 4.78 -5.74
C ARG A 31 -5.30 3.49 -5.92
N ILE A 32 -5.09 2.49 -5.06
CA ILE A 32 -5.84 1.23 -5.10
C ILE A 32 -7.31 1.46 -4.74
N ALA A 33 -7.59 2.28 -3.72
CA ALA A 33 -8.95 2.65 -3.33
C ALA A 33 -9.72 3.30 -4.48
N GLU A 34 -9.08 4.23 -5.19
CA GLU A 34 -9.65 4.88 -6.37
C GLU A 34 -9.97 3.87 -7.50
N ILE A 35 -9.00 3.00 -7.86
CA ILE A 35 -9.18 1.99 -8.92
C ILE A 35 -10.30 1.01 -8.56
N ARG A 36 -10.42 0.65 -7.29
CA ARG A 36 -11.39 -0.34 -6.80
C ARG A 36 -12.75 0.25 -6.44
N GLN A 37 -12.88 1.57 -6.38
CA GLN A 37 -14.09 2.27 -5.91
C GLN A 37 -14.52 1.83 -4.50
N ILE A 38 -13.55 1.64 -3.61
CA ILE A 38 -13.75 1.24 -2.21
C ILE A 38 -13.11 2.31 -1.31
N PRO A 39 -13.68 2.63 -0.13
CA PRO A 39 -13.06 3.57 0.81
C PRO A 39 -11.62 3.16 1.18
N PRO A 40 -10.66 4.11 1.27
CA PRO A 40 -9.29 3.82 1.67
C PRO A 40 -9.17 3.04 2.98
N GLU A 41 -10.04 3.34 3.94
CA GLU A 41 -10.09 2.69 5.24
C GLU A 41 -10.42 1.20 5.13
N GLU A 42 -11.30 0.84 4.18
CA GLU A 42 -11.69 -0.55 3.94
C GLU A 42 -10.58 -1.31 3.20
N ILE A 43 -9.89 -0.69 2.24
CA ILE A 43 -8.69 -1.29 1.63
C ILE A 43 -7.61 -1.51 2.71
N ALA A 44 -7.39 -0.53 3.59
CA ALA A 44 -6.42 -0.65 4.69
C ALA A 44 -6.78 -1.81 5.62
N ARG A 45 -8.05 -1.93 6.03
CA ARG A 45 -8.55 -3.03 6.86
C ARG A 45 -8.31 -4.38 6.19
N ILE A 46 -8.80 -4.56 4.96
CA ILE A 46 -8.68 -5.82 4.20
C ILE A 46 -7.21 -6.22 4.01
N THR A 47 -6.36 -5.27 3.62
CA THR A 47 -4.94 -5.55 3.33
C THR A 47 -4.14 -5.84 4.59
N SER A 48 -4.50 -5.21 5.72
CA SER A 48 -3.90 -5.52 7.03
C SER A 48 -4.29 -6.92 7.49
N GLU A 49 -5.59 -7.26 7.47
CA GLU A 49 -6.08 -8.59 7.84
C GLU A 49 -5.44 -9.69 6.97
N ASN A 50 -5.34 -9.46 5.66
CA ASN A 50 -4.65 -10.38 4.76
C ASN A 50 -3.17 -10.57 5.13
N THR A 51 -2.48 -9.50 5.52
CA THR A 51 -1.06 -9.56 5.90
C THR A 51 -0.88 -10.41 7.17
N LEU A 52 -1.71 -10.17 8.20
CA LEU A 52 -1.70 -10.96 9.44
C LEU A 52 -1.98 -12.44 9.14
N GLY A 53 -2.97 -12.74 8.30
CA GLY A 53 -3.33 -14.11 7.93
C GLY A 53 -2.29 -14.85 7.09
N ILE A 54 -1.62 -14.16 6.16
CA ILE A 54 -0.62 -14.76 5.26
C ILE A 54 0.71 -14.99 5.98
N PHE A 55 1.16 -14.01 6.76
CA PHE A 55 2.51 -14.02 7.34
C PHE A 55 2.54 -14.46 8.81
N GLY A 56 1.39 -14.65 9.46
CA GLY A 56 1.32 -15.14 10.84
C GLY A 56 1.95 -14.19 11.86
N ILE A 57 1.99 -12.90 11.54
CA ILE A 57 2.52 -11.84 12.40
C ILE A 57 1.35 -11.27 13.21
N ALA A 58 1.51 -11.13 14.53
CA ALA A 58 0.51 -10.62 15.48
C ALA A 58 1.14 -9.58 16.40
#